data_AF-Z9JJS2-F1
#
_entry.id   AF-Z9JJS2-F1
#
_cell.length_a   1.000
_cell.length_b   1.000
_cell.length_c   1.000
_cell.angle_alpha   90.00
_cell.angle_beta   90.00
_cell.angle_gamma   90.00
#
_symmetry.space_group_name_H-M   'P 1'
#
loop_
_entity.id
_entity.type
_entity.pdbx_description
1 polymer ?
#
loop_
_entity_poly.entity_id
_entity_poly.type
_entity_poly.pdbx_seq_one_letter_code
_entity_poly.pdbx_strand_id
1 'polypeptide(L)'
;VGKCGELGDEGGHLIASSLGGAGDRINLVPQAEILNRSGWRKMEQQLHQALQDGKSVSVNIDVLYPATGGVRPNKFVVKAEIDGKKISREFNQ
;
A
#
# COMPACT_ATOMS: atom_id res chain seq x y z
N VAL A 1 -8.06 -6.85 -18.33
CA VAL A 1 -6.99 -6.30 -17.47
C VAL A 1 -7.08 -4.79 -17.55
N GLY A 2 -7.54 -4.15 -16.48
CA GLY A 2 -7.89 -2.73 -16.45
C GLY A 2 -6.66 -1.85 -16.54
N LYS A 3 -6.52 -1.12 -17.64
CA LYS A 3 -5.59 0.00 -17.75
C LYS A 3 -6.32 1.27 -17.30
N CYS A 4 -6.38 1.48 -15.99
CA CYS A 4 -6.74 2.78 -15.43
C CYS A 4 -5.51 3.28 -14.68
N GLY A 5 -4.83 4.29 -15.23
CA GLY A 5 -3.52 4.79 -14.77
C GLY A 5 -2.76 5.46 -15.93
N GLU A 6 -1.63 6.09 -15.63
CA GLU A 6 -0.70 6.60 -16.64
C GLU A 6 0.13 5.46 -17.28
N LEU A 7 0.80 5.76 -18.41
CA LEU A 7 1.70 4.82 -19.09
C LEU A 7 2.87 4.46 -18.15
N GLY A 8 2.82 3.28 -17.52
CA GLY A 8 3.81 2.81 -16.54
C GLY A 8 3.24 2.49 -15.15
N ASP A 9 1.96 2.73 -14.90
CA ASP A 9 1.31 2.32 -13.66
C ASP A 9 1.01 0.81 -13.67
N GLU A 10 1.36 0.11 -12.58
CA GLU A 10 0.96 -1.26 -12.32
C GLU A 10 -0.32 -1.28 -11.46
N GLY A 11 -1.13 -2.34 -11.57
CA GLY A 11 -2.23 -2.58 -10.63
C GLY A 11 -1.65 -2.96 -9.28
N GLY A 12 -1.37 -1.97 -8.42
CA GLY A 12 -0.72 -2.18 -7.13
C GLY A 12 -1.70 -2.69 -6.09
N HIS A 13 -1.37 -3.83 -5.45
CA HIS A 13 -2.12 -4.33 -4.31
C HIS A 13 -1.79 -3.46 -3.07
N LEU A 14 -2.78 -2.82 -2.45
CA LEU A 14 -2.61 -1.96 -1.28
C LEU A 14 -2.11 -2.75 -0.04
N ILE A 15 -2.49 -4.00 0.09
CA ILE A 15 -2.06 -4.93 1.14
C ILE A 15 -1.97 -6.31 0.51
N ALA A 16 -0.80 -6.95 0.45
CA ALA A 16 -0.71 -8.35 0.04
C ALA A 16 -1.75 -9.22 0.78
N SER A 17 -2.46 -10.10 0.06
CA SER A 17 -3.52 -10.97 0.60
C SER A 17 -3.06 -11.81 1.80
N SER A 18 -1.74 -12.00 1.93
CA SER A 18 -1.05 -12.66 3.05
C SER A 18 -1.12 -11.92 4.40
N LEU A 19 -1.51 -10.64 4.42
CA LEU A 19 -1.64 -9.82 5.63
C LEU A 19 -3.11 -9.69 6.11
N GLY A 20 -4.06 -10.42 5.50
CA GLY A 20 -5.47 -10.38 5.89
C GLY A 20 -6.27 -9.19 5.32
N GLY A 21 -5.82 -8.62 4.19
CA GLY A 21 -6.53 -7.54 3.50
C GLY A 21 -7.95 -7.96 3.08
N ALA A 22 -8.90 -7.03 3.19
CA ALA A 22 -10.23 -7.20 2.62
C ALA A 22 -10.11 -7.52 1.12
N GLY A 23 -10.77 -8.59 0.67
CA GLY A 23 -10.50 -9.27 -0.59
C GLY A 23 -10.27 -8.39 -1.82
N ASP A 24 -9.43 -8.91 -2.72
CA ASP A 24 -8.83 -8.44 -3.99
C ASP A 24 -9.47 -7.27 -4.77
N ARG A 25 -10.74 -6.91 -4.56
CA ARG A 25 -11.43 -5.80 -5.25
C ARG A 25 -11.24 -4.42 -4.65
N ILE A 26 -11.01 -4.29 -3.34
CA ILE A 26 -10.77 -2.98 -2.68
C ILE A 26 -9.27 -2.63 -2.72
N ASN A 27 -8.46 -3.62 -3.08
CA ASN A 27 -7.03 -3.63 -2.85
C ASN A 27 -6.22 -3.14 -4.05
N LEU A 28 -6.84 -2.63 -5.13
CA LEU A 28 -6.12 -2.28 -6.36
C LEU A 28 -6.23 -0.78 -6.66
N VAL A 29 -5.09 -0.09 -6.62
CA VAL A 29 -4.97 1.32 -7.02
C VAL A 29 -3.89 1.46 -8.09
N PRO A 30 -4.01 2.45 -9.01
CA PRO A 30 -2.94 2.74 -9.94
C PRO A 30 -1.73 3.25 -9.14
N GLN A 31 -0.66 2.45 -9.14
CA GLN A 31 0.54 2.73 -8.36
C GLN A 31 1.75 2.83 -9.30
N ALA A 32 2.55 3.89 -9.12
CA ALA A 32 3.78 4.06 -9.87
C ALA A 32 4.71 2.85 -9.67
N GLU A 33 5.27 2.32 -10.77
CA GLU A 33 6.16 1.15 -10.76
C GLU A 33 7.35 1.31 -9.79
N ILE A 34 7.93 2.52 -9.73
CA ILE A 34 9.05 2.84 -8.83
C ILE A 34 8.62 2.73 -7.37
N LEU A 35 7.42 3.23 -7.03
CA LEU A 35 6.89 3.17 -5.68
C LEU A 35 6.61 1.72 -5.27
N ASN A 36 5.96 0.96 -6.16
CA ASN A 36 5.63 -0.45 -5.98
C ASN A 36 6.89 -1.30 -5.72
N ARG A 37 7.94 -1.10 -6.53
CA ARG A 37 9.16 -1.92 -6.48
C ARG A 37 10.17 -1.53 -5.41
N SER A 38 10.03 -0.36 -4.79
CA SER A 38 11.01 0.16 -3.81
C SER A 38 10.45 0.25 -2.39
N GLY A 39 9.95 1.42 -2.00
CA GLY A 39 9.51 1.73 -0.64
C GLY A 39 8.33 0.86 -0.20
N TRP A 40 7.40 0.58 -1.11
CA TRP A 40 6.23 -0.25 -0.83
C TRP A 40 6.61 -1.69 -0.50
N ARG A 41 7.38 -2.35 -1.38
CA ARG A 41 7.87 -3.71 -1.17
C ARG A 41 8.67 -3.87 0.14
N LYS A 42 9.52 -2.89 0.48
CA LYS A 42 10.28 -2.92 1.76
C LYS A 42 9.37 -2.87 2.98
N MET A 43 8.32 -2.06 2.92
CA MET A 43 7.32 -1.99 3.98
C MET A 43 6.55 -3.31 4.11
N GLU A 44 6.08 -3.88 3.00
CA GLU A 44 5.39 -5.18 3.01
C GLU A 44 6.26 -6.29 3.60
N GLN A 45 7.56 -6.33 3.24
CA GLN A 45 8.50 -7.30 3.81
C GLN A 45 8.65 -7.14 5.33
N GLN A 46 8.70 -5.90 5.85
CA GLN A 46 8.78 -5.64 7.29
C GLN A 46 7.54 -6.13 8.03
N LEU A 47 6.35 -5.87 7.48
CA LEU A 47 5.08 -6.31 8.04
C LEU A 47 4.96 -7.84 8.02
N HIS A 48 5.38 -8.47 6.91
CA HIS A 48 5.39 -9.92 6.77
C HIS A 48 6.33 -10.58 7.78
N GLN A 49 7.55 -10.06 7.95
CA GLN A 49 8.49 -10.57 8.94
C GLN A 49 7.94 -10.42 10.37
N ALA A 50 7.29 -9.29 10.68
CA ALA A 50 6.69 -9.09 11.99
C ALA A 50 5.58 -10.11 12.29
N LEU A 51 4.74 -10.45 11.31
CA LEU A 51 3.76 -11.53 11.45
C LEU A 51 4.43 -12.90 11.63
N GLN A 52 5.49 -13.21 10.87
CA GLN A 52 6.24 -14.46 11.03
C GLN A 52 6.87 -14.59 12.42
N ASP A 53 7.33 -13.46 12.99
CA ASP A 53 7.87 -13.39 14.36
C ASP A 53 6.77 -13.53 15.43
N GLY A 54 5.50 -13.70 15.05
CA GLY A 54 4.36 -13.82 15.96
C GLY A 54 3.89 -12.50 16.57
N LYS A 55 4.30 -11.36 16.01
CA LYS A 55 3.89 -10.03 16.50
C LYS A 55 2.50 -9.68 16.00
N SER A 56 1.76 -8.91 16.80
CA SER A 56 0.53 -8.29 16.35
C SER A 56 0.85 -7.18 15.35
N VAL A 57 0.22 -7.20 14.18
CA VAL A 57 0.39 -6.21 13.12
C VAL A 57 -0.97 -5.65 12.74
N SER A 58 -1.12 -4.33 12.82
CA SER A 58 -2.26 -3.58 12.31
C SER A 58 -1.79 -2.56 11.29
N VAL A 59 -2.54 -2.36 10.21
CA VAL A 59 -2.16 -1.44 9.13
C VAL A 59 -3.39 -0.66 8.68
N ASN A 60 -3.24 0.65 8.56
CA ASN A 60 -4.20 1.56 7.97
C ASN A 60 -3.49 2.34 6.85
N ILE A 61 -4.13 2.43 5.68
CA ILE A 61 -3.59 3.13 4.51
C ILE A 61 -4.60 4.18 4.06
N ASP A 62 -4.23 5.45 4.23
CA ASP A 62 -4.99 6.58 3.69
C ASP A 62 -4.50 6.83 2.25
N VAL A 63 -5.42 6.78 1.28
CA VAL A 63 -5.15 7.04 -0.15
C VAL A 63 -5.69 8.42 -0.50
N LEU A 64 -4.82 9.33 -0.96
CA LEU A 64 -5.17 10.71 -1.26
C LEU A 64 -5.17 10.94 -2.78
N TYR A 65 -6.31 11.41 -3.29
CA TYR A 65 -6.53 11.71 -4.71
C TYR A 65 -6.41 13.21 -5.00
N PRO A 66 -6.15 13.61 -6.26
CA PRO A 66 -6.04 15.00 -6.62
C PRO A 66 -7.41 15.67 -6.51
N ALA A 67 -7.44 16.91 -6.00
CA ALA A 67 -8.68 17.70 -5.95
C ALA A 67 -9.26 18.00 -7.34
N THR A 68 -8.44 17.92 -8.39
CA THR A 68 -8.84 18.07 -9.80
C THR A 68 -9.61 16.85 -10.35
N GLY A 69 -9.78 15.79 -9.56
CA GLY A 69 -10.37 14.53 -9.99
C GLY A 69 -9.36 13.59 -10.66
N GLY A 70 -9.73 12.33 -10.80
CA GLY A 70 -8.89 11.27 -11.39
C GLY A 70 -9.00 9.94 -10.64
N VAL A 71 -8.53 8.87 -11.27
CA VAL A 71 -8.50 7.50 -10.71
C VAL A 71 -7.14 7.12 -10.12
N ARG A 72 -6.13 7.98 -10.31
CA ARG A 72 -4.76 7.81 -9.81
C ARG A 72 -4.56 8.67 -8.55
N PRO A 73 -4.17 8.09 -7.42
CA PRO A 73 -3.85 8.87 -6.23
C PRO A 73 -2.51 9.61 -6.37
N ASN A 74 -2.24 10.57 -5.50
CA ASN A 74 -1.01 11.37 -5.49
C ASN A 74 -0.11 10.95 -4.33
N LYS A 75 -0.77 10.51 -3.25
CA LYS A 75 -0.13 10.23 -1.97
C LYS A 75 -0.79 9.07 -1.26
N PHE A 76 0.04 8.29 -0.58
CA PHE A 76 -0.36 7.24 0.33
C PHE A 76 0.24 7.55 1.71
N VAL A 77 -0.57 7.44 2.75
CA VAL A 77 -0.11 7.53 4.14
C VAL A 77 -0.39 6.19 4.80
N VAL A 78 0.65 5.43 5.08
CA VAL A 78 0.58 4.14 5.73
C VAL A 78 0.90 4.28 7.21
N LYS A 79 -0.05 3.90 8.06
CA LYS A 79 0.08 3.84 9.51
C LYS A 79 0.02 2.38 9.91
N ALA A 80 1.17 1.82 10.26
CA ALA A 80 1.28 0.47 10.80
C ALA A 80 1.48 0.51 12.31
N GLU A 81 1.04 -0.53 13.01
CA GLU A 81 1.33 -0.77 14.41
C GLU A 81 1.83 -2.21 14.54
N ILE A 82 3.05 -2.38 15.04
CA ILE A 82 3.68 -3.69 15.25
C ILE A 82 3.96 -3.83 16.74
N ASP A 83 3.27 -4.75 17.41
CA ASP A 83 3.44 -5.01 18.85
C ASP A 83 3.33 -3.73 19.70
N GLY A 84 2.30 -2.92 19.41
CA GLY A 84 2.06 -1.62 20.05
C GLY A 84 2.95 -0.48 19.54
N LYS A 85 3.94 -0.74 18.68
CA LYS A 85 4.82 0.29 18.10
C LYS A 85 4.26 0.83 16.80
N LYS A 86 3.91 2.11 16.80
CA LYS A 86 3.36 2.80 15.63
C LYS A 86 4.47 3.24 14.68
N ILE A 87 4.28 2.96 13.39
CA ILE A 87 5.15 3.33 12.28
C ILE A 87 4.30 4.08 11.26
N SER A 88 4.75 5.28 10.87
CA SER A 88 4.13 6.03 9.78
C SER A 88 5.08 6.09 8.58
N ARG A 89 4.54 5.89 7.38
CA ARG A 89 5.23 6.02 6.10
C ARG A 89 4.38 6.83 5.15
N GLU A 90 5.00 7.76 4.45
CA GLU A 90 4.35 8.55 3.42
C GLU A 90 5.01 8.26 2.09
N PHE A 91 4.19 8.07 1.06
CA PHE A 91 4.64 7.82 -0.29
C PHE A 91 3.92 8.78 -1.22
N ASN A 92 4.67 9.48 -2.07
CA ASN A 92 4.12 10.31 -3.13
C ASN A 92 4.42 9.66 -4.48
N GLN A 93 3.52 9.81 -5.46
CA GLN A 93 3.66 9.21 -6.79
C GLN A 93 3.31 10.16 -7.93
#